data_AF-A0A1F8S248-F1
#
_entry.id   AF-A0A1F8S248-F1
#
_cell.length_a   1.000
_cell.length_b   1.000
_cell.length_c   1.000
_cell.angle_alpha   90.00
_cell.angle_beta   90.00
_cell.angle_gamma   90.00
#
_symmetry.space_group_name_H-M   'P 1'
#
loop_
_entity.id
_entity.type
_entity.pdbx_description
1 polymer ?
#
loop_
_entity_poly.entity_id
_entity_poly.type
_entity_poly.pdbx_seq_one_letter_code
_entity_poly.pdbx_strand_id
1 'polypeptide(L)'
;MAMVLAIATAAGAVAKTEQVRQPTPAAVVAEHLDALNACDVDRLMAQYPDEIKILLPGGVTVEGRDDVRALFEGFCQPFPAGLAGLQFTELSSSKVQKTVNAQWKAEACFLAEPYLGADAYETWSGLMAAQVTTFDGAELKINPDWRQDCGVELWFQTTAGPLGADEIGNVLAHHHMFVELGDATPEDFLSSTPEEVYEALAPWLAEAKALGAGSFIEFTPFGVGRRPDIVKYVADQADLPTMMVTGIYREPFVTDDMPGWVYGASVDEIADFFRGELSNDPGVGGTGVPAGFIKLSQNDTGMTLTELKILEAACTVAQETDATIASHITSGPTALSVIEALEAFGCDLDRYRFVWIHTQVTARADGAKLEGTWGSGHDPGFDYLLAAAERGAYLSLDGIGSQFWTDFYGGFDLNLGWIMDLVTAGYEDQIIVGSDTGWYDPGYPGEEASWPGSQDYNSILEFADWMAAEGVSPALIEKLMHDNPFAAFSRP
;
A
#
# COMPACT_ATOMS: atom_id res chain seq x y z
N MET A 1 1.64 14.85 -9.89
CA MET A 1 2.80 15.69 -9.52
C MET A 1 2.40 17.15 -9.32
N ALA A 2 1.87 17.42 -8.13
CA ALA A 2 1.85 18.70 -7.42
C ALA A 2 1.60 18.26 -5.99
N MET A 3 2.64 18.08 -5.18
CA MET A 3 2.45 17.91 -3.74
C MET A 3 2.10 19.30 -3.22
N VAL A 4 0.89 19.76 -3.53
CA VAL A 4 0.25 20.81 -2.76
C VAL A 4 0.08 20.17 -1.41
N LEU A 5 0.91 20.54 -0.43
CA LEU A 5 0.55 20.31 0.97
C LEU A 5 -0.89 20.80 1.10
N ALA A 6 -1.84 19.88 1.20
CA ALA A 6 -3.21 20.23 1.46
C ALA A 6 -3.20 20.88 2.84
N ILE A 7 -3.29 22.20 2.87
CA ILE A 7 -3.39 22.97 4.11
C ILE A 7 -4.75 22.60 4.69
N ALA A 8 -4.80 21.55 5.50
CA ALA A 8 -5.93 21.25 6.34
C ALA A 8 -6.08 22.41 7.33
N THR A 9 -7.08 23.26 7.09
CA THR A 9 -7.41 24.38 7.96
C THR A 9 -8.14 23.88 9.22
N ALA A 10 -7.40 23.21 10.10
CA ALA A 10 -7.87 22.95 11.45
C ALA A 10 -7.76 24.25 12.27
N ALA A 11 -8.82 25.05 12.24
CA ALA A 11 -8.95 26.28 13.02
C ALA A 11 -9.13 25.98 14.52
N GLY A 12 -8.04 25.57 15.18
CA GLY A 12 -7.87 25.64 16.63
C GLY A 12 -6.90 26.77 16.96
N ALA A 13 -7.23 27.63 17.93
CA ALA A 13 -6.34 28.71 18.34
C ALA A 13 -5.08 28.14 19.03
N VAL A 14 -4.02 27.86 18.27
CA VAL A 14 -2.71 27.50 18.79
C VAL A 14 -2.14 28.73 19.51
N ALA A 15 -1.62 28.54 20.73
CA ALA A 15 -0.98 29.62 21.47
C ALA A 15 0.21 30.17 20.68
N LYS A 16 0.29 31.49 20.50
CA LYS A 16 1.39 32.11 19.73
C LYS A 16 2.73 31.87 20.42
N THR A 17 3.64 31.16 19.74
CA THR A 17 5.03 30.98 20.18
C THR A 17 5.74 32.32 20.33
N GLU A 18 6.39 32.54 21.47
CA GLU A 18 7.16 33.77 21.75
C GLU A 18 8.39 33.88 20.82
N GLN A 19 8.68 35.09 20.34
CA GLN A 19 9.81 35.33 19.44
C GLN A 19 11.15 35.40 20.20
N VAL A 20 12.15 34.67 19.72
CA VAL A 20 13.51 34.64 20.28
C VAL A 20 14.48 35.28 19.30
N ARG A 21 15.07 36.42 19.68
CA ARG A 21 15.97 37.19 18.80
C ARG A 21 17.41 36.70 18.90
N GLN A 22 18.04 36.52 17.75
CA GLN A 22 19.45 36.13 17.64
C GLN A 22 20.37 37.34 17.50
N PRO A 23 21.63 37.24 17.99
CA PRO A 23 22.55 38.38 18.03
C PRO A 23 23.11 38.77 16.66
N THR A 24 23.09 37.87 15.68
CA THR A 24 23.65 38.10 14.33
C THR A 24 22.80 37.42 13.25
N PRO A 25 22.85 37.89 11.99
CA PRO A 25 22.19 37.19 10.88
C PRO A 25 22.59 35.73 10.73
N ALA A 26 23.88 35.42 10.92
CA ALA A 26 24.38 34.04 10.87
C ALA A 26 23.78 33.17 11.99
N ALA A 27 23.58 33.73 13.18
CA ALA A 27 22.93 33.02 14.28
C ALA A 27 21.44 32.76 14.04
N VAL A 28 20.74 33.64 13.30
CA VAL A 28 19.35 33.38 12.85
C VAL A 28 19.31 32.15 11.92
N VAL A 29 20.21 32.09 10.93
CA VAL A 29 20.26 30.96 9.98
C VAL A 29 20.68 29.67 10.67
N ALA A 30 21.68 29.73 11.57
CA ALA A 30 22.12 28.56 12.31
C ALA A 30 20.99 27.98 13.19
N GLU A 31 20.23 28.84 13.89
CA GLU A 31 19.07 28.41 14.67
C GLU A 31 17.97 27.83 13.77
N HIS A 32 17.73 28.44 12.61
CA HIS A 32 16.75 27.93 11.63
C HIS A 32 17.11 26.52 11.15
N LEU A 33 18.36 26.29 10.71
CA LEU A 33 18.79 24.98 10.23
C LEU A 33 18.80 23.93 11.36
N ASP A 34 19.24 24.30 12.56
CA ASP A 34 19.24 23.40 13.71
C ASP A 34 17.81 23.00 14.12
N ALA A 35 16.88 23.96 14.17
CA ALA A 35 15.47 23.70 14.46
C ALA A 35 14.78 22.89 13.36
N LEU A 36 15.11 23.15 12.09
CA LEU A 36 14.60 22.38 10.94
C LEU A 36 15.09 20.92 10.98
N ASN A 37 16.38 20.70 11.20
CA ASN A 37 16.98 19.36 11.32
C ASN A 37 16.43 18.58 12.52
N ALA A 38 16.06 19.29 13.59
CA ALA A 38 15.43 18.71 14.78
C ALA A 38 13.92 18.53 14.64
N CYS A 39 13.31 19.00 13.55
CA CYS A 39 11.85 19.07 13.38
C CYS A 39 11.14 19.79 14.55
N ASP A 40 11.78 20.80 15.12
CA ASP A 40 11.24 21.61 16.22
C ASP A 40 10.53 22.85 15.66
N VAL A 41 9.24 22.67 15.34
CA VAL A 41 8.39 23.72 14.77
C VAL A 41 8.28 24.92 15.72
N ASP A 42 8.28 24.72 17.03
CA ASP A 42 8.20 25.83 17.97
C ASP A 42 9.47 26.69 17.94
N ARG A 43 10.66 26.08 17.89
CA ARG A 43 11.93 26.82 17.70
C ARG A 43 11.98 27.54 16.36
N LEU A 44 11.51 26.91 15.28
CA LEU A 44 11.36 27.57 13.98
C LEU A 44 10.46 28.81 14.11
N MET A 45 9.26 28.64 14.66
CA MET A 45 8.29 29.73 14.81
C MET A 45 8.72 30.81 15.81
N ALA A 46 9.66 30.53 16.71
CA ALA A 46 10.30 31.55 17.54
C ALA A 46 11.20 32.50 16.73
N GLN A 47 11.69 32.08 15.55
CA GLN A 47 12.57 32.89 14.68
C GLN A 47 11.82 33.78 13.67
N TYR A 48 10.52 33.59 13.44
CA TYR A 48 9.77 34.29 12.38
C TYR A 48 8.94 35.48 12.92
N PRO A 49 8.92 36.67 12.30
CA PRO A 49 7.98 37.74 12.63
C PRO A 49 6.58 37.48 12.08
N ASP A 50 5.59 38.28 12.48
CA ASP A 50 4.20 38.15 12.00
C ASP A 50 4.06 38.32 10.47
N GLU A 51 4.91 39.14 9.86
CA GLU A 51 4.89 39.46 8.42
C GLU A 51 5.89 38.63 7.58
N ILE A 52 6.27 37.43 8.04
CA ILE A 52 7.18 36.52 7.32
C ILE A 52 6.67 36.19 5.91
N LYS A 53 7.61 36.07 4.96
CA LYS A 53 7.39 35.48 3.63
C LYS A 53 8.45 34.42 3.33
N ILE A 54 8.02 33.24 2.89
CA ILE A 54 8.87 32.20 2.32
C ILE A 54 8.50 32.04 0.85
N LEU A 55 9.46 32.30 -0.04
CA LEU A 55 9.31 32.13 -1.48
C LEU A 55 9.86 30.76 -1.86
N LEU A 56 8.99 29.93 -2.41
CA LEU A 56 9.26 28.56 -2.85
C LEU A 56 9.43 28.54 -4.39
N PRO A 57 9.95 27.43 -4.95
CA PRO A 57 9.97 27.20 -6.39
C PRO A 57 8.58 27.37 -7.06
N GLY A 58 8.57 27.59 -8.37
CA GLY A 58 7.33 27.75 -9.14
C GLY A 58 6.56 29.06 -8.90
N GLY A 59 7.12 30.01 -8.15
CA GLY A 59 6.48 31.30 -7.84
C GLY A 59 5.48 31.23 -6.68
N VAL A 60 5.50 30.14 -5.91
CA VAL A 60 4.67 29.97 -4.72
C VAL A 60 5.23 30.83 -3.58
N THR A 61 4.35 31.49 -2.82
CA THR A 61 4.73 32.26 -1.64
C THR A 61 3.85 31.86 -0.47
N VAL A 62 4.48 31.53 0.66
CA VAL A 62 3.83 31.28 1.95
C VAL A 62 3.99 32.54 2.80
N GLU A 63 2.89 33.15 3.23
CA GLU A 63 2.90 34.44 3.92
C GLU A 63 2.23 34.36 5.28
N GLY A 64 2.86 34.98 6.28
CA GLY A 64 2.35 35.02 7.64
C GLY A 64 2.70 33.77 8.45
N ARG A 65 2.65 33.92 9.77
CA ARG A 65 3.13 32.89 10.70
C ARG A 65 2.31 31.61 10.70
N ASP A 66 1.00 31.71 10.53
CA ASP A 66 0.12 30.55 10.63
C ASP A 66 0.35 29.61 9.43
N ASP A 67 0.45 30.15 8.21
CA ASP A 67 0.74 29.37 7.01
C ASP A 67 2.18 28.83 7.00
N VAL A 68 3.16 29.62 7.50
CA VAL A 68 4.55 29.14 7.66
C VAL A 68 4.65 28.03 8.71
N ARG A 69 3.87 28.11 9.80
CA ARG A 69 3.78 27.02 10.78
C ARG A 69 3.21 25.77 10.12
N ALA A 70 2.10 25.87 9.39
CA ALA A 70 1.49 24.74 8.70
C ALA A 70 2.45 24.08 7.69
N LEU A 71 3.25 24.89 6.97
CA LEU A 71 4.31 24.40 6.09
C LEU A 71 5.32 23.53 6.85
N PHE A 72 5.82 24.01 8.01
CA PHE A 72 6.79 23.26 8.79
C PHE A 72 6.18 22.07 9.53
N GLU A 73 4.93 22.15 9.97
CA GLU A 73 4.21 21.01 10.57
C GLU A 73 4.03 19.89 9.56
N GLY A 74 3.75 20.21 8.30
CA GLY A 74 3.72 19.23 7.21
C GLY A 74 5.11 18.69 6.87
N PHE A 75 6.12 19.57 6.77
CA PHE A 75 7.51 19.14 6.56
C PHE A 75 8.00 18.18 7.65
N CYS A 76 7.64 18.46 8.91
CA CYS A 76 8.08 17.70 10.09
C CYS A 76 7.24 16.45 10.37
N GLN A 77 6.27 16.09 9.52
CA GLN A 77 5.64 14.77 9.62
C GLN A 77 6.67 13.66 9.29
N PRO A 78 6.53 12.47 9.89
CA PRO A 78 7.34 11.31 9.53
C PRO A 78 7.28 11.05 8.01
N PHE A 79 8.40 10.67 7.40
CA PHE A 79 8.37 10.15 6.05
C PHE A 79 7.53 8.85 6.04
N PRO A 80 6.59 8.64 5.10
CA PRO A 80 6.38 9.42 3.87
C PRO A 80 5.40 10.61 3.95
N ALA A 81 4.63 10.78 5.01
CA ALA A 81 3.69 11.89 5.12
C ALA A 81 4.38 13.27 5.10
N GLY A 82 5.62 13.34 5.59
CA GLY A 82 6.50 14.52 5.52
C GLY A 82 7.93 14.13 5.19
N LEU A 83 8.87 14.93 5.68
CA LEU A 83 10.30 14.82 5.40
C LEU A 83 11.15 14.86 6.68
N ALA A 84 10.54 14.56 7.83
CA ALA A 84 11.26 14.43 9.08
C ALA A 84 12.40 13.41 8.94
N GLY A 85 13.60 13.80 9.35
CA GLY A 85 14.82 13.03 9.15
C GLY A 85 15.79 13.63 8.12
N LEU A 86 15.34 14.57 7.26
CA LEU A 86 16.27 15.35 6.43
C LEU A 86 17.24 16.16 7.31
N GLN A 87 18.53 16.05 6.99
CA GLN A 87 19.61 16.77 7.62
C GLN A 87 20.24 17.76 6.64
N PHE A 88 19.96 19.05 6.85
CA PHE A 88 20.55 20.14 6.11
C PHE A 88 21.93 20.49 6.69
N THR A 89 22.96 20.42 5.86
CA THR A 89 24.33 20.80 6.19
C THR A 89 24.76 21.98 5.31
N GLU A 90 25.12 23.11 5.93
CA GLU A 90 25.69 24.24 5.20
C GLU A 90 27.02 23.84 4.53
N LEU A 91 27.12 24.07 3.23
CA LEU A 91 28.33 23.88 2.44
C LEU A 91 29.14 25.17 2.35
N SER A 92 28.46 26.29 2.13
CA SER A 92 29.07 27.61 2.15
C SER A 92 28.02 28.68 2.42
N SER A 93 28.42 29.79 3.04
CA SER A 93 27.56 30.96 3.20
C SER A 93 28.30 32.27 3.00
N SER A 94 27.55 33.29 2.58
CA SER A 94 28.05 34.65 2.44
C SER A 94 27.00 35.65 2.90
N LYS A 95 27.45 36.69 3.62
CA LYS A 95 26.56 37.73 4.15
C LYS A 95 26.69 39.01 3.34
N VAL A 96 25.55 39.54 2.90
CA VAL A 96 25.43 40.88 2.30
C VAL A 96 24.47 41.70 3.17
N GLN A 97 25.03 42.62 3.96
CA GLN A 97 24.29 43.39 4.97
C GLN A 97 23.50 42.49 5.95
N LYS A 98 22.18 42.41 5.76
CA LYS A 98 21.24 41.65 6.60
C LYS A 98 20.76 40.36 5.95
N THR A 99 21.22 40.05 4.74
CA THR A 99 20.91 38.83 4.01
C THR A 99 22.06 37.85 4.11
N VAL A 100 21.76 36.59 4.37
CA VAL A 100 22.70 35.46 4.32
C VAL A 100 22.31 34.59 3.14
N ASN A 101 23.22 34.41 2.19
CA ASN A 101 23.06 33.47 1.09
C ASN A 101 23.84 32.21 1.45
N ALA A 102 23.18 31.06 1.51
CA ALA A 102 23.79 29.79 1.86
C ALA A 102 23.57 28.77 0.75
N GLN A 103 24.58 27.94 0.50
CA GLN A 103 24.44 26.67 -0.19
C GLN A 103 24.49 25.57 0.86
N TRP A 104 23.66 24.56 0.69
CA TRP A 104 23.54 23.46 1.62
C TRP A 104 23.32 22.14 0.87
N LYS A 105 23.60 21.03 1.54
CA LYS A 105 23.15 19.71 1.12
C LYS A 105 22.13 19.18 2.12
N ALA A 106 21.12 18.45 1.66
CA ALA A 106 20.19 17.72 2.49
C ALA A 106 20.40 16.21 2.27
N GLU A 107 20.46 15.47 3.37
CA GLU A 107 20.69 14.02 3.38
C GLU A 107 19.68 13.35 4.32
N ALA A 108 19.20 12.16 3.96
CA ALA A 108 18.40 11.29 4.81
C ALA A 108 18.58 9.83 4.35
N CYS A 109 18.25 8.87 5.21
CA CYS A 109 18.24 7.44 4.86
C CYS A 109 17.26 7.11 3.72
N PHE A 110 16.19 7.89 3.56
CA PHE A 110 15.20 7.72 2.51
C PHE A 110 15.56 8.39 1.19
N LEU A 111 16.74 9.01 1.08
CA LEU A 111 17.23 9.56 -0.19
C LEU A 111 18.25 8.63 -0.84
N ALA A 112 18.09 8.38 -2.13
CA ALA A 112 19.04 7.65 -2.95
C ALA A 112 20.35 8.46 -3.17
N GLU A 113 20.27 9.79 -3.12
CA GLU A 113 21.42 10.69 -3.20
C GLU A 113 21.19 12.01 -2.43
N PRO A 114 22.26 12.71 -2.00
CA PRO A 114 22.12 14.02 -1.37
C PRO A 114 21.47 15.06 -2.29
N TYR A 115 20.51 15.82 -1.78
CA TYR A 115 19.93 16.96 -2.49
C TYR A 115 20.78 18.21 -2.27
N LEU A 116 21.06 18.97 -3.34
CA LEU A 116 21.82 20.22 -3.27
C LEU A 116 20.91 21.42 -3.47
N GLY A 117 20.93 22.36 -2.52
CA GLY A 117 20.10 23.56 -2.58
C GLY A 117 20.85 24.83 -2.20
N ALA A 118 20.16 25.95 -2.39
CA ALA A 118 20.62 27.25 -1.98
C ALA A 118 19.46 28.11 -1.49
N ASP A 119 19.72 28.89 -0.46
CA ASP A 119 18.74 29.77 0.17
C ASP A 119 19.31 31.17 0.34
N ALA A 120 18.41 32.16 0.28
CA ALA A 120 18.66 33.52 0.74
C ALA A 120 17.76 33.81 1.95
N TYR A 121 18.39 34.08 3.08
CA TYR A 121 17.75 34.39 4.36
C TYR A 121 17.88 35.88 4.65
N GLU A 122 16.78 36.62 4.62
CA GLU A 122 16.75 38.02 5.01
C GLU A 122 16.41 38.15 6.49
N THR A 123 17.25 38.87 7.23
CA THR A 123 17.06 39.01 8.68
C THR A 123 16.73 40.44 9.08
N TRP A 124 15.86 40.62 10.07
CA TRP A 124 15.55 41.93 10.63
C TRP A 124 15.38 41.86 12.15
N SER A 125 16.08 42.72 12.88
CA SER A 125 16.01 42.79 14.35
C SER A 125 16.23 41.44 15.05
N GLY A 126 17.13 40.60 14.51
CA GLY A 126 17.45 39.29 15.06
C GLY A 126 16.44 38.18 14.77
N LEU A 127 15.56 38.37 13.78
CA LEU A 127 14.56 37.39 13.33
C LEU A 127 14.72 37.13 11.82
N MET A 128 14.17 36.01 11.35
CA MET A 128 14.07 35.63 9.94
C MET A 128 12.92 36.39 9.29
N ALA A 129 13.19 37.47 8.57
CA ALA A 129 12.17 38.35 7.98
C ALA A 129 11.62 37.85 6.64
N ALA A 130 12.47 37.23 5.82
CA ALA A 130 12.08 36.56 4.59
C ALA A 130 13.05 35.43 4.25
N GLN A 131 12.59 34.47 3.47
CA GLN A 131 13.41 33.38 2.93
C GLN A 131 13.05 33.17 1.45
N VAL A 132 14.07 32.95 0.63
CA VAL A 132 13.92 32.39 -0.71
C VAL A 132 14.69 31.08 -0.71
N THR A 133 14.04 29.98 -1.10
CA THR A 133 14.69 28.67 -1.15
C THR A 133 14.58 28.07 -2.54
N THR A 134 15.61 27.34 -2.96
CA THR A 134 15.55 26.48 -4.14
C THR A 134 15.06 25.08 -3.82
N PHE A 135 14.77 24.74 -2.56
CA PHE A 135 14.33 23.40 -2.19
C PHE A 135 13.00 23.06 -2.87
N ASP A 136 13.02 22.01 -3.68
CA ASP A 136 11.84 21.39 -4.26
C ASP A 136 11.76 19.92 -3.81
N GLY A 137 10.81 19.63 -2.91
CA GLY A 137 10.59 18.28 -2.43
C GLY A 137 10.22 17.28 -3.54
N ALA A 138 9.67 17.76 -4.66
CA ALA A 138 9.32 16.92 -5.80
C ALA A 138 10.53 16.47 -6.63
N GLU A 139 11.69 17.08 -6.42
CA GLU A 139 12.95 16.70 -7.10
C GLU A 139 13.78 15.70 -6.29
N LEU A 140 13.36 15.35 -5.06
CA LEU A 140 14.03 14.36 -4.24
C LEU A 140 14.05 13.00 -4.95
N LYS A 141 15.21 12.34 -4.92
CA LYS A 141 15.38 10.97 -5.38
C LYS A 141 15.22 10.04 -4.20
N ILE A 142 14.06 9.42 -4.09
CA ILE A 142 13.75 8.51 -2.98
C ILE A 142 14.50 7.20 -3.18
N ASN A 143 15.07 6.69 -2.09
CA ASN A 143 15.65 5.36 -2.05
C ASN A 143 14.51 4.32 -2.06
N PRO A 144 14.41 3.40 -3.04
CA PRO A 144 13.35 2.39 -3.05
C PRO A 144 13.38 1.50 -1.79
N ASP A 145 14.56 1.28 -1.22
CA ASP A 145 14.78 0.45 -0.03
C ASP A 145 14.74 1.24 1.28
N TRP A 146 14.19 2.46 1.27
CA TRP A 146 14.23 3.38 2.40
C TRP A 146 13.67 2.78 3.70
N ARG A 147 12.67 1.90 3.65
CA ARG A 147 12.10 1.28 4.86
C ARG A 147 13.17 0.49 5.60
N GLN A 148 13.91 -0.34 4.88
CA GLN A 148 15.01 -1.11 5.41
C GLN A 148 16.16 -0.20 5.85
N ASP A 149 16.60 0.72 4.98
CA ASP A 149 17.77 1.57 5.23
C ASP A 149 17.54 2.62 6.31
N CYS A 150 16.29 3.04 6.53
CA CYS A 150 15.90 3.89 7.65
C CYS A 150 15.64 3.12 8.95
N GLY A 151 15.69 1.78 8.92
CA GLY A 151 15.38 0.94 10.08
C GLY A 151 13.93 1.04 10.52
N VAL A 152 13.01 1.22 9.56
CA VAL A 152 11.57 1.12 9.81
C VAL A 152 11.24 -0.33 10.08
N GLU A 153 10.75 -0.62 11.28
CA GLU A 153 10.22 -1.94 11.59
C GLU A 153 8.92 -2.13 10.80
N LEU A 154 8.84 -3.23 10.05
CA LEU A 154 7.65 -3.58 9.29
C LEU A 154 6.96 -4.76 9.96
N TRP A 155 5.64 -4.66 10.04
CA TRP A 155 4.80 -5.61 10.74
C TRP A 155 3.72 -6.16 9.81
N PHE A 156 3.66 -7.49 9.75
CA PHE A 156 2.58 -8.22 9.10
C PHE A 156 1.42 -8.31 10.08
N GLN A 157 0.37 -7.50 9.87
CA GLN A 157 -0.75 -7.39 10.80
C GLN A 157 -1.65 -8.63 10.69
N THR A 158 -1.82 -9.39 11.79
CA THR A 158 -2.62 -10.62 11.80
C THR A 158 -3.59 -10.72 12.99
N THR A 159 -4.48 -11.70 12.93
CA THR A 159 -5.34 -12.15 14.03
C THR A 159 -4.59 -12.54 15.31
N ALA A 160 -3.31 -12.94 15.20
CA ALA A 160 -2.43 -13.29 16.32
C ALA A 160 -1.60 -12.10 16.84
N GLY A 161 -1.76 -10.91 16.24
CA GLY A 161 -0.93 -9.74 16.47
C GLY A 161 0.03 -9.47 15.30
N PRO A 162 0.84 -8.40 15.39
CA PRO A 162 1.86 -8.11 14.39
C PRO A 162 2.97 -9.18 14.43
N LEU A 163 3.39 -9.64 13.25
CA LEU A 163 4.50 -10.57 13.07
C LEU A 163 5.62 -9.89 12.27
N GLY A 164 6.86 -10.06 12.70
CA GLY A 164 8.04 -9.66 11.92
C GLY A 164 8.37 -10.67 10.81
N ALA A 165 9.31 -10.32 9.94
CA ALA A 165 9.75 -11.19 8.83
C ALA A 165 10.12 -12.60 9.32
N ASP A 166 10.92 -12.71 10.39
CA ASP A 166 11.36 -14.00 10.93
C ASP A 166 10.23 -14.86 11.54
N GLU A 167 9.02 -14.34 11.67
CA GLU A 167 7.88 -14.99 12.36
C GLU A 167 6.76 -15.46 11.42
N ILE A 168 6.66 -14.91 10.21
CA ILE A 168 5.49 -15.12 9.33
C ILE A 168 5.48 -16.49 8.59
N GLY A 169 6.64 -17.11 8.40
CA GLY A 169 6.78 -18.34 7.60
C GLY A 169 6.25 -18.21 6.16
N ASN A 170 5.95 -19.34 5.50
CA ASN A 170 5.38 -19.29 4.15
C ASN A 170 3.98 -18.66 4.18
N VAL A 171 3.77 -17.68 3.31
CA VAL A 171 2.56 -16.87 3.24
C VAL A 171 1.62 -17.42 2.16
N LEU A 172 0.40 -17.76 2.55
CA LEU A 172 -0.68 -18.03 1.61
C LEU A 172 -1.25 -16.69 1.10
N ALA A 173 -0.57 -16.11 0.11
CA ALA A 173 -0.65 -14.68 -0.20
C ALA A 173 -1.83 -14.21 -1.06
N HIS A 174 -2.75 -15.10 -1.46
CA HIS A 174 -4.09 -14.76 -1.96
C HIS A 174 -5.02 -15.98 -1.86
N HIS A 175 -5.81 -16.04 -0.80
CA HIS A 175 -6.78 -17.10 -0.52
C HIS A 175 -8.00 -16.52 0.22
N HIS A 176 -8.98 -17.38 0.42
CA HIS A 176 -10.25 -17.03 1.03
C HIS A 176 -10.72 -18.11 2.02
N MET A 177 -11.30 -17.69 3.14
CA MET A 177 -11.98 -18.54 4.12
C MET A 177 -13.49 -18.47 3.96
N PHE A 178 -14.04 -17.29 3.64
CA PHE A 178 -15.48 -17.10 3.52
C PHE A 178 -15.79 -16.05 2.46
N VAL A 179 -16.49 -16.46 1.41
CA VAL A 179 -16.85 -15.60 0.27
C VAL A 179 -18.30 -15.86 -0.11
N GLU A 180 -19.00 -14.81 -0.53
CA GLU A 180 -20.35 -14.89 -1.08
C GLU A 180 -20.37 -14.06 -2.38
N LEU A 181 -20.70 -14.71 -3.50
CA LEU A 181 -20.66 -14.10 -4.85
C LEU A 181 -22.05 -13.98 -5.50
N GLY A 182 -23.12 -14.00 -4.70
CA GLY A 182 -24.52 -13.82 -5.13
C GLY A 182 -25.36 -15.09 -5.18
N ASP A 183 -24.80 -16.25 -4.81
CA ASP A 183 -25.50 -17.55 -4.83
C ASP A 183 -26.29 -17.81 -3.53
N ALA A 184 -25.95 -17.15 -2.42
CA ALA A 184 -26.59 -17.39 -1.13
C ALA A 184 -27.87 -16.57 -0.94
N THR A 185 -28.87 -17.16 -0.29
CA THR A 185 -29.97 -16.35 0.24
C THR A 185 -29.49 -15.52 1.43
N PRO A 186 -30.13 -14.38 1.75
CA PRO A 186 -29.79 -13.63 2.96
C PRO A 186 -29.91 -14.47 4.25
N GLU A 187 -30.80 -15.47 4.28
CA GLU A 187 -30.93 -16.38 5.41
C GLU A 187 -29.74 -17.32 5.52
N ASP A 188 -29.28 -17.91 4.42
CA ASP A 188 -28.12 -18.82 4.41
C ASP A 188 -26.81 -18.07 4.77
N PHE A 189 -26.63 -16.87 4.22
CA PHE A 189 -25.52 -15.99 4.56
C PHE A 189 -25.49 -15.63 6.06
N LEU A 190 -26.64 -15.22 6.62
CA LEU A 190 -26.73 -14.79 8.02
C LEU A 190 -26.71 -15.96 9.02
N SER A 191 -27.13 -17.15 8.60
CA SER A 191 -27.16 -18.33 9.45
C SER A 191 -25.83 -19.06 9.53
N SER A 192 -24.90 -18.82 8.60
CA SER A 192 -23.56 -19.40 8.62
C SER A 192 -22.82 -19.06 9.92
N THR A 193 -22.46 -20.10 10.67
CA THR A 193 -21.77 -19.99 11.97
C THR A 193 -20.25 -20.15 11.84
N PRO A 194 -19.45 -19.51 12.71
CA PRO A 194 -18.01 -19.71 12.72
C PRO A 194 -17.57 -21.17 12.88
N GLU A 195 -18.31 -21.95 13.69
CA GLU A 195 -18.04 -23.36 13.94
C GLU A 195 -18.23 -24.22 12.69
N GLU A 196 -19.35 -24.05 11.97
CA GLU A 196 -19.61 -24.80 10.73
C GLU A 196 -18.57 -24.52 9.66
N VAL A 197 -18.19 -23.25 9.51
CA VAL A 197 -17.16 -22.85 8.55
C VAL A 197 -15.81 -23.46 8.92
N TYR A 198 -15.42 -23.42 10.21
CA TYR A 198 -14.20 -24.07 10.64
C TYR A 198 -14.23 -25.59 10.40
N GLU A 199 -15.32 -26.28 10.71
CA GLU A 199 -15.44 -27.73 10.48
C GLU A 199 -15.26 -28.10 9.01
N ALA A 200 -15.75 -27.26 8.08
CA ALA A 200 -15.58 -27.46 6.64
C ALA A 200 -14.13 -27.24 6.18
N LEU A 201 -13.44 -26.23 6.72
CA LEU A 201 -12.12 -25.81 6.27
C LEU A 201 -10.96 -26.49 7.01
N ALA A 202 -11.20 -27.02 8.21
CA ALA A 202 -10.16 -27.54 9.10
C ALA A 202 -9.25 -28.60 8.47
N PRO A 203 -9.73 -29.58 7.68
CA PRO A 203 -8.85 -30.55 7.03
C PRO A 203 -7.82 -29.90 6.10
N TRP A 204 -8.26 -28.93 5.30
CA TRP A 204 -7.44 -28.23 4.31
C TRP A 204 -6.45 -27.29 4.96
N LEU A 205 -6.87 -26.57 6.01
CA LEU A 205 -5.97 -25.71 6.80
C LEU A 205 -4.91 -26.54 7.53
N ALA A 206 -5.28 -27.70 8.08
CA ALA A 206 -4.34 -28.61 8.73
C ALA A 206 -3.31 -29.18 7.74
N GLU A 207 -3.75 -29.48 6.51
CA GLU A 207 -2.87 -29.91 5.42
C GLU A 207 -1.90 -28.81 5.00
N ALA A 208 -2.37 -27.58 4.78
CA ALA A 208 -1.51 -26.45 4.45
C ALA A 208 -0.47 -26.19 5.55
N LYS A 209 -0.84 -26.26 6.83
CA LYS A 209 0.12 -26.17 7.94
C LYS A 209 1.13 -27.31 7.93
N ALA A 210 0.72 -28.53 7.62
CA ALA A 210 1.63 -29.67 7.52
C ALA A 210 2.64 -29.53 6.38
N LEU A 211 2.27 -28.79 5.32
CA LEU A 211 3.12 -28.43 4.19
C LEU A 211 3.92 -27.13 4.41
N GLY A 212 3.82 -26.52 5.59
CA GLY A 212 4.66 -25.41 6.00
C GLY A 212 4.05 -24.02 5.86
N ALA A 213 2.73 -23.89 5.67
CA ALA A 213 2.06 -22.60 5.81
C ALA A 213 2.33 -21.99 7.19
N GLY A 214 2.87 -20.78 7.22
CA GLY A 214 3.13 -20.01 8.44
C GLY A 214 2.08 -18.93 8.68
N SER A 215 1.56 -18.32 7.61
CA SER A 215 0.54 -17.28 7.71
C SER A 215 -0.37 -17.27 6.48
N PHE A 216 -1.52 -16.61 6.64
CA PHE A 216 -2.59 -16.55 5.64
C PHE A 216 -3.00 -15.11 5.39
N ILE A 217 -3.34 -14.78 4.14
CA ILE A 217 -3.96 -13.50 3.82
C ILE A 217 -5.39 -13.74 3.33
N GLU A 218 -6.36 -13.20 4.06
CA GLU A 218 -7.78 -13.24 3.73
C GLU A 218 -8.15 -12.06 2.83
N PHE A 219 -8.45 -12.34 1.56
CA PHE A 219 -8.61 -11.31 0.54
C PHE A 219 -10.04 -10.80 0.34
N THR A 220 -11.00 -11.15 1.18
CA THR A 220 -12.42 -10.78 0.98
C THR A 220 -12.74 -9.37 1.49
N PRO A 221 -12.97 -8.35 0.62
CA PRO A 221 -13.40 -7.01 1.03
C PRO A 221 -14.93 -6.92 1.20
N PHE A 222 -15.44 -5.74 1.56
CA PHE A 222 -16.88 -5.47 1.47
C PHE A 222 -17.42 -5.68 0.04
N GLY A 223 -18.62 -6.25 -0.09
CA GLY A 223 -19.31 -6.49 -1.37
C GLY A 223 -19.35 -7.96 -1.79
N VAL A 224 -18.46 -8.80 -1.26
CA VAL A 224 -18.36 -10.24 -1.61
C VAL A 224 -18.43 -11.15 -0.37
N GLY A 225 -19.33 -10.83 0.56
CA GLY A 225 -19.64 -11.70 1.69
C GLY A 225 -18.72 -11.63 2.92
N ARG A 226 -17.90 -10.57 3.07
CA ARG A 226 -16.91 -10.47 4.17
C ARG A 226 -17.51 -10.72 5.57
N ARG A 227 -16.97 -11.71 6.28
CA ARG A 227 -17.33 -12.11 7.66
C ARG A 227 -16.09 -12.17 8.58
N PRO A 228 -15.60 -11.02 9.10
CA PRO A 228 -14.37 -10.99 9.89
C PRO A 228 -14.50 -11.72 11.24
N ASP A 229 -15.71 -11.86 11.76
CA ASP A 229 -16.02 -12.69 12.93
C ASP A 229 -15.72 -14.17 12.69
N ILE A 230 -16.11 -14.68 11.51
CA ILE A 230 -15.82 -16.06 11.09
C ILE A 230 -14.32 -16.22 10.80
N VAL A 231 -13.75 -15.33 10.00
CA VAL A 231 -12.31 -15.38 9.64
C VAL A 231 -11.45 -15.41 10.89
N LYS A 232 -11.70 -14.52 11.86
CA LYS A 232 -10.95 -14.50 13.11
C LYS A 232 -11.10 -15.82 13.87
N TYR A 233 -12.31 -16.35 13.97
CA TYR A 233 -12.56 -17.62 14.66
C TYR A 233 -11.80 -18.79 13.99
N VAL A 234 -11.89 -18.89 12.66
CA VAL A 234 -11.21 -19.93 11.88
C VAL A 234 -9.69 -19.82 12.05
N ALA A 235 -9.12 -18.61 11.96
CA ALA A 235 -7.70 -18.37 12.19
C ALA A 235 -7.24 -18.81 13.60
N ASP A 236 -8.03 -18.44 14.63
CA ASP A 236 -7.74 -18.80 16.03
C ASP A 236 -7.83 -20.32 16.25
N GLN A 237 -8.82 -21.02 15.66
CA GLN A 237 -8.97 -22.47 15.80
C GLN A 237 -7.95 -23.28 14.98
N ALA A 238 -7.55 -22.76 13.81
CA ALA A 238 -6.53 -23.36 12.97
C ALA A 238 -5.11 -23.09 13.48
N ASP A 239 -4.95 -22.14 14.41
CA ASP A 239 -3.64 -21.64 14.86
C ASP A 239 -2.80 -21.19 13.66
N LEU A 240 -3.44 -20.45 12.74
CA LEU A 240 -2.83 -19.93 11.53
C LEU A 240 -3.01 -18.40 11.55
N PRO A 241 -1.96 -17.62 11.83
CA PRO A 241 -2.02 -16.17 11.80
C PRO A 241 -2.58 -15.67 10.46
N THR A 242 -3.68 -14.91 10.52
CA THR A 242 -4.39 -14.44 9.33
C THR A 242 -4.41 -12.92 9.26
N MET A 243 -3.90 -12.37 8.17
CA MET A 243 -4.10 -10.96 7.82
C MET A 243 -5.50 -10.77 7.23
N MET A 244 -6.26 -9.82 7.78
CA MET A 244 -7.56 -9.41 7.25
C MET A 244 -7.44 -8.11 6.45
N VAL A 245 -8.45 -7.83 5.62
CA VAL A 245 -8.49 -6.66 4.74
C VAL A 245 -9.61 -5.70 5.09
N THR A 246 -9.34 -4.42 4.86
CA THR A 246 -10.39 -3.43 4.57
C THR A 246 -10.56 -3.31 3.05
N GLY A 247 -11.44 -2.41 2.62
CA GLY A 247 -11.68 -2.17 1.21
C GLY A 247 -13.06 -2.60 0.73
N ILE A 248 -13.33 -2.31 -0.53
CA ILE A 248 -14.64 -2.42 -1.17
C ILE A 248 -14.45 -3.00 -2.59
N TYR A 249 -15.28 -3.97 -2.96
CA TYR A 249 -15.27 -4.59 -4.28
C TYR A 249 -15.94 -3.70 -5.36
N ARG A 250 -15.97 -4.16 -6.62
CA ARG A 250 -16.49 -3.40 -7.76
C ARG A 250 -18.00 -3.50 -7.92
N GLU A 251 -18.58 -2.66 -8.78
CA GLU A 251 -19.96 -2.86 -9.25
C GLU A 251 -20.04 -4.11 -10.15
N PRO A 252 -21.12 -4.93 -10.10
CA PRO A 252 -22.36 -4.73 -9.35
C PRO A 252 -22.39 -5.38 -7.95
N PHE A 253 -21.26 -5.83 -7.40
CA PHE A 253 -21.22 -6.41 -6.05
C PHE A 253 -21.36 -5.35 -4.95
N VAL A 254 -21.12 -4.10 -5.32
CA VAL A 254 -21.58 -2.92 -4.60
C VAL A 254 -22.87 -2.47 -5.27
N THR A 255 -24.03 -2.80 -4.71
CA THR A 255 -25.36 -2.32 -5.15
C THR A 255 -26.06 -1.54 -4.03
N ASP A 256 -27.21 -0.94 -4.33
CA ASP A 256 -28.08 -0.26 -3.34
C ASP A 256 -28.36 -1.13 -2.09
N ASP A 257 -28.33 -2.47 -2.23
CA ASP A 257 -28.66 -3.39 -1.16
C ASP A 257 -27.46 -3.74 -0.26
N MET A 258 -26.21 -3.75 -0.75
CA MET A 258 -24.99 -3.80 0.07
C MET A 258 -23.70 -3.46 -0.73
N PRO A 259 -22.76 -2.70 -0.13
CA PRO A 259 -22.97 -1.69 0.90
C PRO A 259 -23.54 -0.43 0.23
N GLY A 260 -24.86 -0.29 0.18
CA GLY A 260 -25.53 0.83 -0.51
C GLY A 260 -25.12 2.23 -0.03
N TRP A 261 -24.51 2.34 1.15
CA TRP A 261 -23.94 3.59 1.66
C TRP A 261 -22.79 4.11 0.77
N VAL A 262 -22.03 3.22 0.13
CA VAL A 262 -20.84 3.58 -0.67
C VAL A 262 -21.22 4.46 -1.86
N TYR A 263 -22.38 4.24 -2.50
CA TYR A 263 -22.85 5.08 -3.59
C TYR A 263 -23.04 6.54 -3.16
N GLY A 264 -23.68 6.75 -2.01
CA GLY A 264 -23.97 8.06 -1.46
C GLY A 264 -22.80 8.72 -0.71
N ALA A 265 -21.81 7.94 -0.31
CA ALA A 265 -20.67 8.41 0.47
C ALA A 265 -19.75 9.34 -0.33
N SER A 266 -19.15 10.30 0.37
CA SER A 266 -18.00 11.07 -0.08
C SER A 266 -16.71 10.24 -0.05
N VAL A 267 -15.67 10.74 -0.71
CA VAL A 267 -14.30 10.19 -0.61
C VAL A 267 -13.86 10.13 0.85
N ASP A 268 -14.09 11.21 1.61
CA ASP A 268 -13.71 11.31 3.02
C ASP A 268 -14.42 10.27 3.89
N GLU A 269 -15.71 10.02 3.68
CA GLU A 269 -16.45 8.99 4.44
C GLU A 269 -15.94 7.57 4.13
N ILE A 270 -15.52 7.30 2.89
CA ILE A 270 -14.91 6.01 2.52
C ILE A 270 -13.49 5.90 3.13
N ALA A 271 -12.73 6.99 3.11
CA ALA A 271 -11.41 7.05 3.72
C ALA A 271 -11.48 6.86 5.25
N ASP A 272 -12.46 7.48 5.91
CA ASP A 272 -12.75 7.30 7.34
C ASP A 272 -13.04 5.83 7.66
N PHE A 273 -13.82 5.16 6.81
CA PHE A 273 -14.09 3.74 6.93
C PHE A 273 -12.80 2.90 6.84
N PHE A 274 -11.95 3.12 5.82
CA PHE A 274 -10.68 2.41 5.70
C PHE A 274 -9.73 2.68 6.87
N ARG A 275 -9.60 3.94 7.31
CA ARG A 275 -8.77 4.32 8.47
C ARG A 275 -9.22 3.62 9.75
N GLY A 276 -10.53 3.54 9.99
CA GLY A 276 -11.07 2.86 11.16
C GLY A 276 -10.76 1.36 11.19
N GLU A 277 -10.73 0.70 10.03
CA GLU A 277 -10.41 -0.73 9.97
C GLU A 277 -8.91 -1.03 9.92
N LEU A 278 -8.10 -0.08 9.46
CA LEU A 278 -6.64 -0.16 9.53
C LEU A 278 -6.10 0.09 10.94
N SER A 279 -6.90 0.67 11.85
CA SER A 279 -6.52 0.81 13.26
C SER A 279 -6.83 -0.46 14.06
N ASN A 280 -6.37 -0.52 15.31
CA ASN A 280 -6.74 -1.58 16.26
C ASN A 280 -8.07 -1.30 17.00
N ASP A 281 -8.69 -0.14 16.79
CA ASP A 281 -10.00 0.23 17.34
C ASP A 281 -10.73 1.14 16.33
N PRO A 282 -11.77 0.65 15.65
CA PRO A 282 -12.44 -0.64 15.88
C PRO A 282 -11.73 -1.88 15.27
N GLY A 283 -10.80 -1.70 14.33
CA GLY A 283 -10.29 -2.80 13.50
C GLY A 283 -11.35 -3.37 12.54
N VAL A 284 -10.98 -4.39 11.76
CA VAL A 284 -11.84 -4.96 10.70
C VAL A 284 -13.15 -5.46 11.30
N GLY A 285 -14.27 -4.88 10.87
CA GLY A 285 -15.61 -5.22 11.36
C GLY A 285 -15.81 -5.14 12.88
N GLY A 286 -14.97 -4.37 13.61
CA GLY A 286 -15.06 -4.28 15.07
C GLY A 286 -14.40 -5.44 15.83
N THR A 287 -13.55 -6.23 15.17
CA THR A 287 -12.84 -7.35 15.80
C THR A 287 -11.65 -6.92 16.66
N GLY A 288 -11.21 -5.66 16.56
CA GLY A 288 -9.96 -5.17 17.16
C GLY A 288 -8.70 -5.62 16.41
N VAL A 289 -8.83 -6.37 15.32
CA VAL A 289 -7.71 -6.76 14.46
C VAL A 289 -7.55 -5.71 13.35
N PRO A 290 -6.41 -5.03 13.24
CA PRO A 290 -6.18 -4.08 12.16
C PRO A 290 -6.09 -4.79 10.80
N ALA A 291 -6.67 -4.19 9.77
CA ALA A 291 -6.42 -4.61 8.40
C ALA A 291 -4.94 -4.45 8.04
N GLY A 292 -4.40 -5.38 7.25
CA GLY A 292 -3.06 -5.26 6.70
C GLY A 292 -2.99 -4.31 5.50
N PHE A 293 -4.03 -4.32 4.65
CA PHE A 293 -4.08 -3.56 3.40
C PHE A 293 -5.51 -3.24 2.97
N ILE A 294 -5.63 -2.43 1.91
CA ILE A 294 -6.90 -2.02 1.30
C ILE A 294 -7.12 -2.84 0.02
N LYS A 295 -8.09 -3.75 0.04
CA LYS A 295 -8.44 -4.58 -1.12
C LYS A 295 -9.55 -3.92 -1.94
N LEU A 296 -9.29 -3.70 -3.22
CA LEU A 296 -10.24 -3.15 -4.18
C LEU A 296 -10.53 -4.15 -5.31
N SER A 297 -11.41 -3.74 -6.21
CA SER A 297 -11.63 -4.40 -7.50
C SER A 297 -12.09 -3.37 -8.51
N GLN A 298 -11.71 -3.52 -9.77
CA GLN A 298 -12.13 -2.61 -10.84
C GLN A 298 -12.73 -3.33 -12.04
N ASN A 299 -13.64 -2.64 -12.71
CA ASN A 299 -14.29 -3.19 -13.88
C ASN A 299 -13.34 -3.38 -15.07
N ASP A 300 -13.46 -4.52 -15.73
CA ASP A 300 -12.56 -4.92 -16.83
C ASP A 300 -12.74 -4.06 -18.08
N THR A 301 -13.87 -3.35 -18.18
CA THR A 301 -14.20 -2.41 -19.26
C THR A 301 -13.88 -0.95 -18.91
N GLY A 302 -13.18 -0.72 -17.80
CA GLY A 302 -12.82 0.61 -17.29
C GLY A 302 -13.57 0.97 -16.01
N MET A 303 -12.97 1.87 -15.23
CA MET A 303 -13.49 2.26 -13.92
C MET A 303 -14.78 3.07 -14.00
N THR A 304 -15.73 2.76 -13.13
CA THR A 304 -16.91 3.60 -12.91
C THR A 304 -16.59 4.82 -12.05
N LEU A 305 -17.54 5.76 -11.92
CA LEU A 305 -17.36 6.90 -11.01
C LEU A 305 -17.31 6.46 -9.54
N THR A 306 -18.04 5.40 -9.17
CA THR A 306 -18.00 4.83 -7.82
C THR A 306 -16.64 4.20 -7.54
N GLU A 307 -16.12 3.44 -8.50
CA GLU A 307 -14.79 2.81 -8.45
C GLU A 307 -13.65 3.83 -8.36
N LEU A 308 -13.72 4.92 -9.14
CA LEU A 308 -12.76 6.02 -9.05
C LEU A 308 -12.78 6.70 -7.68
N LYS A 309 -13.97 6.92 -7.11
CA LYS A 309 -14.15 7.51 -5.78
C LYS A 309 -13.57 6.61 -4.68
N ILE A 310 -13.78 5.30 -4.78
CA ILE A 310 -13.20 4.31 -3.87
C ILE A 310 -11.67 4.29 -3.99
N LEU A 311 -11.15 4.35 -5.22
CA LEU A 311 -9.71 4.38 -5.48
C LEU A 311 -9.05 5.64 -4.92
N GLU A 312 -9.68 6.81 -5.06
CA GLU A 312 -9.22 8.07 -4.48
C GLU A 312 -9.17 7.98 -2.95
N ALA A 313 -10.22 7.44 -2.32
CA ALA A 313 -10.24 7.24 -0.87
C ALA A 313 -9.15 6.29 -0.39
N ALA A 314 -8.93 5.18 -1.11
CA ALA A 314 -7.85 4.24 -0.81
C ALA A 314 -6.48 4.90 -0.93
N CYS A 315 -6.28 5.74 -1.95
CA CYS A 315 -5.03 6.49 -2.12
C CYS A 315 -4.75 7.43 -0.94
N THR A 316 -5.73 8.24 -0.54
CA THR A 316 -5.61 9.13 0.62
C THR A 316 -5.16 8.37 1.87
N VAL A 317 -5.78 7.23 2.14
CA VAL A 317 -5.49 6.44 3.34
C VAL A 317 -4.15 5.70 3.24
N ALA A 318 -3.79 5.19 2.06
CA ALA A 318 -2.48 4.57 1.83
C ALA A 318 -1.34 5.56 2.09
N GLN A 319 -1.50 6.83 1.69
CA GLN A 319 -0.52 7.89 1.96
C GLN A 319 -0.35 8.19 3.46
N GLU A 320 -1.42 8.04 4.24
CA GLU A 320 -1.44 8.31 5.68
C GLU A 320 -0.92 7.13 6.51
N THR A 321 -1.14 5.90 6.04
CA THR A 321 -0.99 4.68 6.84
C THR A 321 0.06 3.69 6.32
N ASP A 322 0.64 3.98 5.16
CA ASP A 322 1.56 3.09 4.43
C ASP A 322 0.93 1.75 4.03
N ALA A 323 -0.40 1.66 4.07
CA ALA A 323 -1.15 0.48 3.69
C ALA A 323 -1.12 0.27 2.18
N THR A 324 -0.84 -0.95 1.77
CA THR A 324 -0.86 -1.35 0.36
C THR A 324 -2.26 -1.28 -0.21
N ILE A 325 -2.37 -0.91 -1.50
CA ILE A 325 -3.61 -1.04 -2.26
C ILE A 325 -3.48 -2.27 -3.15
N ALA A 326 -4.37 -3.24 -3.00
CA ALA A 326 -4.34 -4.46 -3.79
C ALA A 326 -5.67 -4.59 -4.54
N SER A 327 -5.66 -4.69 -5.87
CA SER A 327 -6.90 -4.58 -6.67
C SER A 327 -7.10 -5.74 -7.61
N HIS A 328 -8.27 -6.41 -7.51
CA HIS A 328 -8.74 -7.40 -8.49
C HIS A 328 -8.98 -6.71 -9.83
N ILE A 329 -8.19 -7.07 -10.84
CA ILE A 329 -8.30 -6.52 -12.19
C ILE A 329 -7.94 -7.60 -13.19
N THR A 330 -8.84 -7.94 -14.11
CA THR A 330 -8.57 -8.98 -15.12
C THR A 330 -8.23 -8.42 -16.51
N SER A 331 -8.14 -7.10 -16.63
CA SER A 331 -7.86 -6.34 -17.85
C SER A 331 -6.60 -5.48 -17.71
N GLY A 332 -5.66 -5.62 -18.62
CA GLY A 332 -4.39 -4.90 -18.64
C GLY A 332 -4.54 -3.40 -18.88
N PRO A 333 -5.34 -2.98 -19.88
CA PRO A 333 -5.70 -1.59 -20.06
C PRO A 333 -6.33 -0.98 -18.79
N THR A 334 -7.20 -1.72 -18.09
CA THR A 334 -7.77 -1.25 -16.82
C THR A 334 -6.69 -1.11 -15.76
N ALA A 335 -5.79 -2.08 -15.61
CA ALA A 335 -4.72 -2.02 -14.62
C ALA A 335 -3.80 -0.80 -14.83
N LEU A 336 -3.40 -0.51 -16.06
CA LEU A 336 -2.64 0.70 -16.37
C LEU A 336 -3.46 1.97 -16.08
N SER A 337 -4.77 1.98 -16.36
CA SER A 337 -5.62 3.13 -16.04
C SER A 337 -5.77 3.38 -14.53
N VAL A 338 -5.72 2.31 -13.71
CA VAL A 338 -5.73 2.39 -12.24
C VAL A 338 -4.42 2.98 -11.73
N ILE A 339 -3.29 2.51 -12.26
CA ILE A 339 -1.98 3.06 -11.94
C ILE A 339 -1.93 4.56 -12.29
N GLU A 340 -2.39 4.94 -13.49
CA GLU A 340 -2.44 6.35 -13.92
C GLU A 340 -3.35 7.20 -13.02
N ALA A 341 -4.46 6.65 -12.54
CA ALA A 341 -5.34 7.35 -11.61
C ALA A 341 -4.68 7.53 -10.24
N LEU A 342 -4.04 6.49 -9.68
CA LEU A 342 -3.29 6.57 -8.42
C LEU A 342 -2.17 7.63 -8.51
N GLU A 343 -1.39 7.63 -9.58
CA GLU A 343 -0.35 8.64 -9.84
C GLU A 343 -0.93 10.06 -9.95
N ALA A 344 -2.10 10.21 -10.57
CA ALA A 344 -2.80 11.48 -10.69
C ALA A 344 -3.31 11.99 -9.34
N PHE A 345 -3.76 11.09 -8.45
CA PHE A 345 -4.11 11.41 -7.06
C PHE A 345 -2.89 11.70 -6.18
N GLY A 346 -1.69 11.34 -6.62
CA GLY A 346 -0.43 11.55 -5.90
C GLY A 346 0.04 10.33 -5.10
N CYS A 347 -0.59 9.17 -5.28
CA CYS A 347 -0.05 7.90 -4.81
C CYS A 347 1.09 7.44 -5.72
N ASP A 348 2.31 7.77 -5.30
CA ASP A 348 3.53 7.25 -5.89
C ASP A 348 3.66 5.74 -5.59
N LEU A 349 3.72 4.90 -6.62
CA LEU A 349 3.69 3.45 -6.45
C LEU A 349 5.00 2.87 -5.95
N ASP A 350 6.14 3.51 -6.28
CA ASP A 350 7.45 3.21 -5.67
C ASP A 350 7.41 3.43 -4.15
N ARG A 351 6.46 4.24 -3.69
CA ARG A 351 6.31 4.65 -2.31
C ARG A 351 5.23 3.87 -1.56
N TYR A 352 4.03 3.70 -2.11
CA TYR A 352 2.84 3.24 -1.36
C TYR A 352 2.36 1.83 -1.72
N ARG A 353 3.03 1.15 -2.67
CA ARG A 353 2.77 -0.23 -3.13
C ARG A 353 1.36 -0.44 -3.68
N PHE A 354 1.30 -0.79 -4.96
CA PHE A 354 0.08 -1.29 -5.59
C PHE A 354 0.28 -2.74 -6.01
N VAL A 355 -0.63 -3.62 -5.61
CA VAL A 355 -0.66 -5.03 -6.03
C VAL A 355 -1.76 -5.20 -7.08
N TRP A 356 -1.37 -5.52 -8.30
CA TRP A 356 -2.30 -5.96 -9.33
C TRP A 356 -2.60 -7.45 -9.14
N ILE A 357 -3.86 -7.74 -8.84
CA ILE A 357 -4.36 -9.09 -8.58
C ILE A 357 -4.90 -9.71 -9.86
N HIS A 358 -4.63 -11.02 -10.05
CA HIS A 358 -4.98 -11.80 -11.24
C HIS A 358 -4.25 -11.40 -12.54
N THR A 359 -2.99 -10.99 -12.44
CA THR A 359 -2.17 -10.55 -13.59
C THR A 359 -2.10 -11.61 -14.69
N GLN A 360 -2.06 -12.89 -14.31
CA GLN A 360 -2.05 -14.03 -15.20
C GLN A 360 -3.35 -14.21 -16.01
N VAL A 361 -4.46 -13.55 -15.63
CA VAL A 361 -5.69 -13.50 -16.47
C VAL A 361 -5.46 -12.61 -17.69
N THR A 362 -4.82 -11.46 -17.48
CA THR A 362 -4.66 -10.41 -18.49
C THR A 362 -3.75 -10.82 -19.63
N ALA A 363 -2.65 -11.50 -19.28
CA ALA A 363 -1.88 -12.38 -20.17
C ALA A 363 -2.78 -13.12 -21.18
N ARG A 364 -3.85 -13.75 -20.70
CA ARG A 364 -4.72 -14.61 -21.50
C ARG A 364 -5.90 -13.88 -22.17
N ALA A 365 -6.38 -12.77 -21.59
CA ALA A 365 -7.61 -12.09 -21.99
C ALA A 365 -7.42 -11.06 -23.11
N ASP A 366 -6.32 -10.30 -23.11
CA ASP A 366 -6.14 -9.13 -23.98
C ASP A 366 -5.39 -9.41 -25.30
N GLY A 367 -4.97 -10.66 -25.52
CA GLY A 367 -4.17 -11.05 -26.68
C GLY A 367 -4.30 -12.51 -27.13
N ALA A 368 -5.43 -12.84 -27.77
CA ALA A 368 -5.63 -14.02 -28.64
C ALA A 368 -6.20 -15.34 -28.05
N LYS A 369 -7.46 -15.61 -28.46
CA LYS A 369 -8.03 -16.92 -28.80
C LYS A 369 -7.91 -18.08 -27.78
N LEU A 370 -9.09 -18.44 -27.29
CA LEU A 370 -9.56 -19.76 -26.84
C LEU A 370 -9.31 -20.96 -27.79
N GLU A 371 -8.39 -20.91 -28.77
CA GLU A 371 -8.08 -22.06 -29.64
C GLU A 371 -6.60 -22.13 -30.02
N GLY A 372 -5.83 -22.98 -29.33
CA GLY A 372 -4.97 -23.95 -30.02
C GLY A 372 -3.48 -23.65 -30.26
N THR A 373 -2.85 -22.64 -29.66
CA THR A 373 -1.38 -22.48 -29.75
C THR A 373 -0.77 -22.08 -28.42
N TRP A 374 -0.45 -23.09 -27.61
CA TRP A 374 0.44 -22.97 -26.47
C TRP A 374 1.90 -23.01 -26.95
N GLY A 375 2.70 -22.02 -26.54
CA GLY A 375 4.16 -22.01 -26.69
C GLY A 375 4.67 -21.56 -28.06
N SER A 376 5.13 -20.30 -28.15
CA SER A 376 6.21 -19.77 -29.02
C SER A 376 5.97 -18.37 -29.59
N GLY A 377 5.04 -17.58 -29.07
CA GLY A 377 4.77 -16.20 -29.53
C GLY A 377 4.78 -15.20 -28.38
N HIS A 378 5.24 -13.98 -28.65
CA HIS A 378 5.13 -12.82 -27.75
C HIS A 378 3.67 -12.64 -27.31
N ASP A 379 3.42 -12.65 -26.01
CA ASP A 379 2.09 -12.45 -25.44
C ASP A 379 1.88 -10.94 -25.19
N PRO A 380 0.94 -10.27 -25.89
CA PRO A 380 0.63 -8.86 -25.65
C PRO A 380 0.18 -8.56 -24.21
N GLY A 381 -0.39 -9.55 -23.52
CA GLY A 381 -0.76 -9.44 -22.12
C GLY A 381 0.45 -9.30 -21.20
N PHE A 382 1.60 -9.91 -21.56
CA PHE A 382 2.85 -9.75 -20.81
C PHE A 382 3.41 -8.33 -20.88
N ASP A 383 3.18 -7.60 -22.00
CA ASP A 383 3.60 -6.19 -22.11
C ASP A 383 2.93 -5.31 -21.04
N TYR A 384 1.68 -5.61 -20.67
CA TYR A 384 1.00 -4.90 -19.58
C TYR A 384 1.62 -5.21 -18.22
N LEU A 385 2.02 -6.45 -17.98
CA LEU A 385 2.72 -6.85 -16.74
C LEU A 385 4.04 -6.09 -16.61
N LEU A 386 4.85 -6.05 -17.68
CA LEU A 386 6.10 -5.30 -17.69
C LEU A 386 5.86 -3.80 -17.48
N ALA A 387 4.89 -3.21 -18.17
CA ALA A 387 4.56 -1.80 -18.01
C ALA A 387 4.07 -1.44 -16.60
N ALA A 388 3.33 -2.34 -15.94
CA ALA A 388 2.91 -2.17 -14.56
C ALA A 388 4.10 -2.31 -13.60
N ALA A 389 4.96 -3.32 -13.80
CA ALA A 389 6.14 -3.54 -12.98
C ALA A 389 7.17 -2.40 -13.10
N GLU A 390 7.35 -1.83 -14.30
CA GLU A 390 8.17 -0.62 -14.55
C GLU A 390 7.70 0.60 -13.75
N ARG A 391 6.41 0.63 -13.37
CA ARG A 391 5.82 1.67 -12.52
C ARG A 391 5.73 1.26 -11.05
N GLY A 392 6.46 0.22 -10.63
CA GLY A 392 6.54 -0.21 -9.22
C GLY A 392 5.38 -1.10 -8.73
N ALA A 393 4.50 -1.59 -9.61
CA ALA A 393 3.41 -2.46 -9.20
C ALA A 393 3.90 -3.88 -8.88
N TYR A 394 3.41 -4.45 -7.79
CA TYR A 394 3.50 -5.89 -7.53
C TYR A 394 2.51 -6.64 -8.43
N LEU A 395 2.95 -7.78 -8.94
CA LEU A 395 2.20 -8.62 -9.85
C LEU A 395 1.81 -9.91 -9.13
N SER A 396 0.52 -10.08 -8.85
CA SER A 396 0.00 -11.28 -8.20
C SER A 396 -0.44 -12.30 -9.25
N LEU A 397 0.31 -13.41 -9.29
CA LEU A 397 0.04 -14.63 -10.04
C LEU A 397 -0.63 -15.65 -9.12
N ASP A 398 -1.94 -15.54 -9.00
CA ASP A 398 -2.71 -16.09 -7.88
C ASP A 398 -3.78 -17.12 -8.27
N GLY A 399 -3.58 -17.85 -9.37
CA GLY A 399 -4.45 -18.95 -9.81
C GLY A 399 -3.71 -20.29 -9.87
N ILE A 400 -2.60 -20.41 -9.14
CA ILE A 400 -1.63 -21.50 -9.32
C ILE A 400 -2.11 -22.77 -8.60
N GLY A 401 -2.05 -23.91 -9.29
CA GLY A 401 -2.30 -25.26 -8.73
C GLY A 401 -3.76 -25.64 -8.53
N SER A 402 -4.62 -24.64 -8.36
CA SER A 402 -6.03 -24.85 -8.07
C SER A 402 -6.74 -25.64 -9.17
N GLN A 403 -7.42 -26.72 -8.78
CA GLN A 403 -8.27 -27.51 -9.69
C GLN A 403 -9.40 -26.68 -10.26
N PHE A 404 -9.91 -25.75 -9.45
CA PHE A 404 -10.95 -24.82 -9.83
C PHE A 404 -10.53 -23.93 -11.01
N TRP A 405 -9.25 -23.58 -11.02
CA TRP A 405 -8.63 -22.62 -11.91
C TRP A 405 -7.85 -23.24 -13.06
N THR A 406 -7.59 -24.55 -13.02
CA THR A 406 -6.67 -25.25 -13.93
C THR A 406 -6.99 -25.01 -15.41
N ASP A 407 -8.26 -25.04 -15.83
CA ASP A 407 -8.64 -24.80 -17.24
C ASP A 407 -8.40 -23.34 -17.68
N PHE A 408 -8.41 -22.41 -16.71
CA PHE A 408 -8.27 -20.98 -16.92
C PHE A 408 -6.84 -20.45 -16.72
N TYR A 409 -6.03 -21.11 -15.90
CA TYR A 409 -4.68 -20.64 -15.56
C TYR A 409 -3.57 -21.63 -15.92
N GLY A 410 -3.91 -22.81 -16.44
CA GLY A 410 -2.94 -23.82 -16.83
C GLY A 410 -2.26 -24.49 -15.64
N GLY A 411 -1.21 -25.26 -15.92
CA GLY A 411 -0.45 -25.99 -14.92
C GLY A 411 0.70 -25.19 -14.32
N PHE A 412 1.42 -25.83 -13.41
CA PHE A 412 2.64 -25.28 -12.78
C PHE A 412 3.72 -24.86 -13.78
N ASP A 413 3.88 -25.62 -14.87
CA ASP A 413 4.86 -25.35 -15.93
C ASP A 413 4.61 -24.02 -16.63
N LEU A 414 3.35 -23.73 -16.96
CA LEU A 414 2.96 -22.47 -17.56
C LEU A 414 3.22 -21.32 -16.59
N ASN A 415 2.72 -21.41 -15.37
CA ASN A 415 2.85 -20.36 -14.36
C ASN A 415 4.32 -20.07 -14.02
N LEU A 416 5.15 -21.11 -13.92
CA LEU A 416 6.60 -20.93 -13.76
C LEU A 416 7.23 -20.20 -14.96
N GLY A 417 6.77 -20.46 -16.19
CA GLY A 417 7.21 -19.72 -17.38
C GLY A 417 7.04 -18.21 -17.21
N TRP A 418 5.86 -17.76 -16.80
CA TRP A 418 5.57 -16.33 -16.55
C TRP A 418 6.44 -15.74 -15.44
N ILE A 419 6.61 -16.48 -14.34
CA ILE A 419 7.48 -16.07 -13.24
C ILE A 419 8.92 -15.90 -13.75
N MET A 420 9.44 -16.85 -14.52
CA MET A 420 10.80 -16.79 -15.03
C MET A 420 11.01 -15.69 -16.07
N ASP A 421 9.99 -15.34 -16.86
CA ASP A 421 10.03 -14.21 -17.78
C ASP A 421 10.12 -12.87 -17.01
N LEU A 422 9.36 -12.72 -15.91
CA LEU A 422 9.45 -11.54 -15.03
C LEU A 422 10.81 -11.46 -14.32
N VAL A 423 11.31 -12.59 -13.82
CA VAL A 423 12.66 -12.69 -13.22
C VAL A 423 13.72 -12.27 -14.24
N THR A 424 13.63 -12.76 -15.48
CA THR A 424 14.56 -12.40 -16.56
C THR A 424 14.50 -10.92 -16.91
N ALA A 425 13.32 -10.30 -16.79
CA ALA A 425 13.12 -8.87 -16.97
C ALA A 425 13.58 -8.02 -15.76
N GLY A 426 13.95 -8.64 -14.64
CA GLY A 426 14.48 -7.98 -13.45
C GLY A 426 13.43 -7.62 -12.39
N TYR A 427 12.23 -8.20 -12.45
CA TYR A 427 11.11 -7.89 -11.56
C TYR A 427 10.83 -8.97 -10.51
N GLU A 428 11.85 -9.75 -10.11
CA GLU A 428 11.69 -10.88 -9.20
C GLU A 428 11.16 -10.50 -7.80
N ASP A 429 11.42 -9.27 -7.34
CA ASP A 429 10.98 -8.75 -6.04
C ASP A 429 9.54 -8.24 -6.04
N GLN A 430 8.90 -8.18 -7.21
CA GLN A 430 7.53 -7.69 -7.38
C GLN A 430 6.51 -8.81 -7.57
N ILE A 431 6.93 -10.08 -7.52
CA ILE A 431 6.06 -11.23 -7.83
C ILE A 431 5.39 -11.73 -6.55
N ILE A 432 4.07 -11.74 -6.53
CA ILE A 432 3.25 -12.43 -5.53
C ILE A 432 2.68 -13.70 -6.16
N VAL A 433 2.65 -14.80 -5.42
CA VAL A 433 2.02 -16.05 -5.88
C VAL A 433 0.92 -16.50 -4.94
N GLY A 434 -0.12 -17.12 -5.49
CA GLY A 434 -1.26 -17.62 -4.72
C GLY A 434 -2.13 -18.56 -5.54
N SER A 435 -3.29 -18.92 -4.98
CA SER A 435 -4.22 -19.84 -5.64
C SER A 435 -5.64 -19.29 -5.76
N ASP A 436 -6.01 -18.21 -5.05
CA ASP A 436 -7.35 -17.62 -5.07
C ASP A 436 -8.42 -18.69 -4.85
N THR A 437 -8.22 -19.45 -3.77
CA THR A 437 -9.04 -20.59 -3.37
C THR A 437 -9.28 -20.60 -1.87
N GLY A 438 -10.15 -21.51 -1.46
CA GLY A 438 -10.26 -22.02 -0.11
C GLY A 438 -11.61 -21.74 0.54
N TRP A 439 -12.49 -20.97 -0.09
CA TRP A 439 -13.62 -20.41 0.63
C TRP A 439 -14.72 -21.43 0.96
N TYR A 440 -15.37 -21.20 2.10
CA TYR A 440 -16.73 -21.65 2.35
C TYR A 440 -17.69 -20.73 1.60
N ASP A 441 -18.62 -21.31 0.84
CA ASP A 441 -19.68 -20.59 0.14
C ASP A 441 -21.04 -20.86 0.82
N PRO A 442 -21.67 -19.84 1.43
CA PRO A 442 -22.96 -20.01 2.09
C PRO A 442 -24.11 -20.34 1.15
N GLY A 443 -23.94 -20.24 -0.18
CA GLY A 443 -24.91 -20.69 -1.18
C GLY A 443 -25.04 -22.21 -1.28
N TYR A 444 -24.08 -22.97 -0.73
CA TYR A 444 -24.02 -24.43 -0.87
C TYR A 444 -23.90 -25.17 0.49
N PRO A 445 -24.69 -24.87 1.53
CA PRO A 445 -24.43 -25.37 2.90
C PRO A 445 -24.37 -26.91 3.02
N GLY A 446 -23.48 -27.43 3.88
CA GLY A 446 -23.34 -28.86 4.19
C GLY A 446 -22.11 -29.56 3.57
N GLU A 447 -22.22 -30.83 3.17
CA GLU A 447 -21.13 -31.58 2.49
C GLU A 447 -20.75 -30.99 1.11
N GLU A 448 -21.55 -30.04 0.61
CA GLU A 448 -21.35 -29.29 -0.63
C GLU A 448 -20.92 -27.83 -0.38
N ALA A 449 -20.58 -27.44 0.87
CA ALA A 449 -20.20 -26.07 1.27
C ALA A 449 -19.03 -25.46 0.51
N SER A 450 -18.33 -26.30 -0.24
CA SER A 450 -17.39 -26.03 -1.32
C SER A 450 -17.98 -26.03 -2.71
N TRP A 451 -17.70 -25.03 -3.55
CA TRP A 451 -17.67 -25.36 -4.97
C TRP A 451 -16.59 -26.45 -5.21
N PRO A 452 -16.88 -27.60 -5.85
CA PRO A 452 -15.91 -28.69 -5.93
C PRO A 452 -14.58 -28.26 -6.55
N GLY A 453 -13.48 -28.44 -5.81
CA GLY A 453 -12.14 -28.04 -6.22
C GLY A 453 -11.71 -26.65 -5.75
N SER A 454 -12.57 -25.88 -5.08
CA SER A 454 -12.20 -24.58 -4.52
C SER A 454 -11.66 -24.64 -3.09
N GLN A 455 -11.72 -25.77 -2.38
CA GLN A 455 -11.33 -25.89 -0.95
C GLN A 455 -9.82 -25.96 -0.68
N ASP A 456 -8.99 -25.73 -1.69
CA ASP A 456 -7.57 -26.01 -1.62
C ASP A 456 -6.77 -24.82 -1.04
N TYR A 457 -5.97 -25.11 -0.01
CA TYR A 457 -4.95 -24.20 0.56
C TYR A 457 -3.51 -24.70 0.39
N ASN A 458 -3.33 -25.92 -0.15
CA ASN A 458 -2.07 -26.59 -0.33
C ASN A 458 -1.41 -26.27 -1.69
N SER A 459 -2.20 -25.89 -2.70
CA SER A 459 -1.76 -25.74 -4.10
C SER A 459 -0.46 -24.94 -4.27
N ILE A 460 -0.32 -23.81 -3.58
CA ILE A 460 0.88 -22.97 -3.72
C ILE A 460 2.10 -23.54 -2.97
N LEU A 461 1.88 -24.31 -1.91
CA LEU A 461 2.95 -25.03 -1.20
C LEU A 461 3.44 -26.21 -2.03
N GLU A 462 2.52 -26.96 -2.66
CA GLU A 462 2.86 -28.00 -3.63
C GLU A 462 3.60 -27.43 -4.83
N PHE A 463 3.24 -26.23 -5.29
CA PHE A 463 3.96 -25.52 -6.33
C PHE A 463 5.41 -25.19 -5.91
N ALA A 464 5.62 -24.74 -4.66
CA ALA A 464 6.96 -24.48 -4.14
C ALA A 464 7.84 -25.75 -4.10
N ASP A 465 7.29 -26.88 -3.64
CA ASP A 465 7.97 -28.18 -3.67
C ASP A 465 8.27 -28.63 -5.11
N TRP A 466 7.32 -28.41 -6.02
CA TRP A 466 7.49 -28.73 -7.44
C TRP A 466 8.58 -27.86 -8.09
N MET A 467 8.60 -26.55 -7.83
CA MET A 467 9.66 -25.64 -8.28
C MET A 467 11.04 -26.11 -7.81
N ALA A 468 11.15 -26.53 -6.55
CA ALA A 468 12.40 -27.09 -6.02
C ALA A 468 12.84 -28.36 -6.76
N ALA A 469 11.89 -29.24 -7.12
CA ALA A 469 12.16 -30.44 -7.89
C ALA A 469 12.59 -30.15 -9.35
N GLU A 470 12.07 -29.08 -9.96
CA GLU A 470 12.49 -28.58 -11.28
C GLU A 470 13.81 -27.79 -11.24
N GLY A 471 14.39 -27.58 -10.06
CA GLY A 471 15.69 -26.95 -9.89
C GLY A 471 15.66 -25.41 -9.82
N VAL A 472 14.49 -24.82 -9.55
CA VAL A 472 14.39 -23.41 -9.18
C VAL A 472 15.20 -23.17 -7.90
N SER A 473 15.86 -22.01 -7.81
CA SER A 473 16.74 -21.72 -6.69
C SER A 473 15.95 -21.57 -5.38
N PRO A 474 16.46 -22.05 -4.24
CA PRO A 474 15.82 -21.85 -2.94
C PRO A 474 15.56 -20.37 -2.63
N ALA A 475 16.46 -19.47 -3.06
CA ALA A 475 16.32 -18.03 -2.86
C ALA A 475 15.12 -17.45 -3.63
N LEU A 476 14.85 -17.89 -4.87
CA LEU A 476 13.67 -17.42 -5.59
C LEU A 476 12.38 -17.97 -4.95
N ILE A 477 12.38 -19.23 -4.51
CA ILE A 477 11.23 -19.81 -3.81
C ILE A 477 10.95 -19.06 -2.51
N GLU A 478 11.98 -18.72 -1.73
CA GLU A 478 11.88 -17.90 -0.51
C GLU A 478 11.30 -16.51 -0.82
N LYS A 479 11.76 -15.85 -1.90
CA LYS A 479 11.16 -14.59 -2.35
C LYS A 479 9.66 -14.71 -2.61
N LEU A 480 9.25 -15.72 -3.39
CA LEU A 480 7.86 -15.90 -3.78
C LEU A 480 6.94 -16.26 -2.61
N MET A 481 7.42 -17.12 -1.71
CA MET A 481 6.63 -17.69 -0.61
C MET A 481 6.68 -16.85 0.67
N HIS A 482 7.65 -15.95 0.81
CA HIS A 482 7.92 -15.24 2.06
C HIS A 482 8.27 -13.76 1.84
N ASP A 483 9.39 -13.45 1.20
CA ASP A 483 9.92 -12.08 1.21
C ASP A 483 9.01 -11.10 0.45
N ASN A 484 8.54 -11.48 -0.73
CA ASN A 484 7.71 -10.60 -1.55
C ASN A 484 6.34 -10.36 -0.91
N PRO A 485 5.59 -11.38 -0.43
CA PRO A 485 4.36 -11.14 0.33
C PRO A 485 4.59 -10.27 1.58
N PHE A 486 5.68 -10.49 2.32
CA PHE A 486 6.00 -9.64 3.46
C PHE A 486 6.26 -8.20 3.04
N ALA A 487 7.13 -7.99 2.04
CA ALA A 487 7.45 -6.67 1.51
C ALA A 487 6.22 -5.97 0.90
N ALA A 488 5.29 -6.72 0.32
CA ALA A 488 4.08 -6.18 -0.28
C ALA A 488 3.02 -5.78 0.75
N PHE A 489 2.88 -6.49 1.87
CA PHE A 489 1.71 -6.32 2.77
C PHE A 489 2.05 -5.90 4.20
N SER A 490 3.32 -5.95 4.62
CA SER A 490 3.75 -5.44 5.93
C SER A 490 3.69 -3.91 5.97
N ARG A 491 3.44 -3.32 7.13
CA ARG A 491 3.42 -1.86 7.29
C ARG A 491 4.11 -1.43 8.59
N PRO A 492 4.52 -0.15 8.72
CA PRO A 492 5.21 0.37 9.91
C PRO A 492 4.44 0.21 11.22
#